data_AF-A0A6I4SZF9-F1
#
_entry.id   AF-A0A6I4SZF9-F1
#
_cell.length_a   1.000
_cell.length_b   1.000
_cell.length_c   1.000
_cell.angle_alpha   90.00
_cell.angle_beta   90.00
_cell.angle_gamma   90.00
#
_symmetry.space_group_name_H-M   'P 1'
#
loop_
_entity.id
_entity.type
_entity.pdbx_description
1 polymer ?
#
loop_
_entity_poly.entity_id
_entity_poly.type
_entity_poly.pdbx_seq_one_letter_code
_entity_poly.pdbx_strand_id
1 'polypeptide(L)'
;MMDRPIDVADRPAMVPEVDGAAPVSDRDSPRLAVPLSASDTLDRHTRADLRRQEMRIAREFHQGRMWPYVVAAWGCFAIWLSFFPLAIMGWLNLPLAFVLSCFFATGGYVTSHEAMHDNIARPGSKYRWVNEWVGKVSTIPIVFPFSMARLMHLEHHYHCNDPVKDPDYTDEAPNMWMAWYKTWYNRQPGVDGSIHHYKRILAEMGTKKAGKAMKDTLKLQLLFMAVLFGMAWSGYAIEAALIWWLPRHIGLSYIRFYLSWAPHHPREEQTERYAQARIFKSRLGHFMSMCMETHLIHHLYPGIPNHRTKDAYFALKPILEKRGVDCSAL
;
A
#
# COMPACT_ATOMS: atom_id res chain seq x y z
N MET A 1 65.08 -17.22 8.84
CA MET A 1 65.93 -16.02 8.64
C MET A 1 64.98 -14.84 8.57
N MET A 2 64.85 -14.06 9.65
CA MET A 2 65.70 -12.88 9.96
C MET A 2 65.54 -11.86 8.82
N ASP A 3 64.98 -10.65 8.96
CA ASP A 3 65.07 -9.69 10.06
C ASP A 3 63.95 -8.61 10.03
N ARG A 4 63.58 -8.10 11.22
CA ARG A 4 63.13 -6.71 11.46
C ARG A 4 64.38 -5.88 11.87
N PRO A 5 64.32 -4.58 12.26
CA PRO A 5 63.47 -3.42 11.91
C PRO A 5 64.34 -2.18 11.55
N ILE A 6 63.73 -1.04 11.20
CA ILE A 6 64.30 0.28 11.56
C ILE A 6 63.17 1.16 12.11
N ASP A 7 63.50 1.78 13.23
CA ASP A 7 62.72 2.61 14.16
C ASP A 7 62.94 4.10 13.85
N VAL A 8 62.28 4.94 14.67
CA VAL A 8 62.62 6.33 15.02
C VAL A 8 61.72 7.43 14.43
N ALA A 9 60.78 7.80 15.30
CA ALA A 9 60.45 9.15 15.78
C ALA A 9 59.95 10.22 14.79
N ASP A 10 58.75 10.72 15.10
CA ASP A 10 58.66 12.13 15.46
C ASP A 10 57.48 12.38 16.42
N ARG A 11 57.78 12.94 17.60
CA ARG A 11 56.81 13.56 18.51
C ARG A 11 57.04 15.07 18.45
N PRO A 12 55.96 15.85 18.35
CA PRO A 12 55.83 17.04 19.19
C PRO A 12 54.41 17.07 19.78
N ALA A 13 54.05 17.83 20.80
CA ALA A 13 54.70 18.52 21.91
C ALA A 13 53.54 18.74 22.90
N MET A 14 53.85 18.78 24.20
CA MET A 14 52.84 18.97 25.25
C MET A 14 52.03 20.26 25.03
N VAL A 15 50.71 20.13 25.02
CA VAL A 15 49.78 21.26 25.10
C VAL A 15 49.85 21.82 26.53
N PRO A 16 50.09 23.13 26.72
CA PRO A 16 50.01 23.72 28.05
C PRO A 16 48.55 23.86 28.47
N GLU A 17 48.31 23.50 29.72
CA GLU A 17 47.08 23.72 30.46
C GLU A 17 46.84 25.23 30.59
N VAL A 18 45.80 25.75 29.92
CA VAL A 18 45.35 27.13 30.09
C VAL A 18 44.21 27.12 31.09
N ASP A 19 44.57 27.43 32.32
CA ASP A 19 43.66 27.82 33.38
C ASP A 19 43.22 29.28 33.14
N GLY A 20 41.92 29.56 33.31
CA GLY A 20 41.41 30.93 33.41
C GLY A 20 40.53 31.43 32.26
N ALA A 21 39.21 31.32 32.43
CA ALA A 21 38.27 32.44 32.54
C ALA A 21 36.85 31.96 32.18
N ALA A 22 35.97 31.96 33.17
CA ALA A 22 34.54 31.84 32.94
C ALA A 22 34.08 32.99 32.02
N PRO A 23 33.14 32.76 31.08
CA PRO A 23 32.59 33.85 30.28
C PRO A 23 31.95 34.86 31.23
N VAL A 24 32.47 36.09 31.22
CA VAL A 24 31.88 37.22 31.93
C VAL A 24 30.45 37.35 31.43
N SER A 25 29.48 37.06 32.29
CA SER A 25 28.08 37.30 31.98
C SER A 25 27.93 38.80 31.79
N ASP A 26 27.67 39.23 30.57
CA ASP A 26 27.27 40.58 30.28
C ASP A 26 25.91 40.82 30.97
N ARG A 27 25.94 41.38 32.19
CA ARG A 27 24.76 41.57 33.04
C ARG A 27 23.88 42.72 32.58
N ASP A 28 24.36 43.50 31.60
CA ASP A 28 23.70 44.72 31.11
C ASP A 28 23.16 44.59 29.67
N SER A 29 23.28 43.42 29.04
CA SER A 29 22.49 43.11 27.85
C SER A 29 21.01 43.05 28.26
N PRO A 30 20.10 43.89 27.71
CA PRO A 30 18.68 43.79 28.01
C PRO A 30 18.24 42.37 27.70
N ARG A 31 17.68 41.68 28.70
CA ARG A 31 17.07 40.36 28.52
C ARG A 31 15.91 40.53 27.55
N LEU A 32 16.21 40.42 26.25
CA LEU A 32 15.20 40.41 25.21
C LEU A 32 14.24 39.28 25.57
N ALA A 33 12.97 39.63 25.75
CA ALA A 33 11.93 38.64 25.97
C ALA A 33 12.04 37.61 24.84
N VAL A 34 12.15 36.32 25.22
CA VAL A 34 12.11 35.24 24.23
C VAL A 34 10.85 35.46 23.41
N PRO A 35 10.95 35.62 22.08
CA PRO A 35 9.77 35.81 21.26
C PRO A 35 8.89 34.55 21.42
N LEU A 36 7.77 34.69 22.12
CA LEU A 36 6.69 33.70 22.15
C LEU A 36 5.88 33.80 20.85
N SER A 37 6.55 33.93 19.71
CA SER A 37 5.88 33.63 18.45
C SER A 37 5.60 32.12 18.51
N ALA A 38 4.32 31.75 18.66
CA ALA A 38 3.91 30.38 18.40
C ALA A 38 4.45 30.01 17.02
N SER A 39 5.36 29.04 16.96
CA SER A 39 5.67 28.44 15.67
C SER A 39 4.37 27.88 15.12
N ASP A 40 4.11 28.05 13.82
CA ASP A 40 3.04 27.34 13.09
C ASP A 40 3.16 25.81 13.19
N THR A 41 4.27 25.34 13.78
CA THR A 41 4.48 23.95 14.17
C THR A 41 4.07 23.72 15.63
N LEU A 42 3.20 22.73 15.83
CA LEU A 42 2.81 22.27 17.15
C LEU A 42 4.03 21.88 17.99
N ASP A 43 4.08 22.35 19.24
CA ASP A 43 5.12 21.95 20.18
C ASP A 43 5.10 20.43 20.44
N ARG A 44 6.21 19.90 20.97
CA ARG A 44 6.38 18.45 21.19
C ARG A 44 5.31 17.88 22.13
N HIS A 45 4.92 18.62 23.16
CA HIS A 45 3.93 18.18 24.15
C HIS A 45 2.55 18.09 23.53
N THR A 46 2.14 19.10 22.76
CA THR A 46 0.88 19.08 22.03
C THR A 46 0.84 17.96 20.99
N ARG A 47 1.93 17.73 20.24
CA ARG A 47 2.02 16.59 19.31
C ARG A 47 1.89 15.24 20.01
N ALA A 48 2.51 15.08 21.17
CA ALA A 48 2.41 13.85 21.96
C ALA A 48 0.99 13.66 22.52
N ASP A 49 0.34 14.72 22.97
CA ASP A 49 -1.00 14.63 23.52
C ASP A 49 -2.05 14.29 22.45
N LEU A 50 -2.00 15.00 21.31
CA LEU A 50 -2.82 14.65 20.14
C LEU A 50 -2.58 13.19 19.72
N ARG A 51 -1.36 12.66 19.87
CA ARG A 51 -1.06 11.26 19.50
C ARG A 51 -1.77 10.30 20.43
N ARG A 52 -1.80 10.58 21.73
CA ARG A 52 -2.51 9.76 22.71
C ARG A 52 -4.02 9.80 22.47
N GLN A 53 -4.58 10.98 22.19
CA GLN A 53 -5.99 11.12 21.85
C GLN A 53 -6.35 10.34 20.57
N GLU A 54 -5.54 10.48 19.52
CA GLU A 54 -5.70 9.77 18.25
C GLU A 54 -5.70 8.25 18.46
N MET A 55 -4.71 7.73 19.19
CA MET A 55 -4.61 6.29 19.47
C MET A 55 -5.78 5.78 20.32
N ARG A 56 -6.30 6.59 21.25
CA ARG A 56 -7.48 6.23 22.05
C ARG A 56 -8.71 6.05 21.18
N ILE A 57 -8.97 7.00 20.28
CA ILE A 57 -10.11 6.92 19.34
C ILE A 57 -9.91 5.75 18.38
N ALA A 58 -8.73 5.62 17.75
CA ALA A 58 -8.44 4.56 16.78
C ALA A 58 -8.66 3.14 17.35
N ARG A 59 -8.37 2.92 18.64
CA ARG A 59 -8.59 1.63 19.34
C ARG A 59 -10.03 1.15 19.28
N GLU A 60 -11.02 2.04 19.25
CA GLU A 60 -12.45 1.69 19.18
C GLU A 60 -12.84 1.08 17.82
N PHE A 61 -12.02 1.31 16.79
CA PHE A 61 -12.26 0.88 15.42
C PHE A 61 -11.42 -0.32 14.97
N HIS A 62 -10.42 -0.72 15.76
CA HIS A 62 -9.55 -1.87 15.46
C HIS A 62 -10.26 -3.24 15.46
N GLN A 63 -11.48 -3.31 16.00
CA GLN A 63 -12.31 -4.52 15.97
C GLN A 63 -13.31 -4.43 14.81
N GLY A 64 -13.75 -5.55 14.26
CA GLY A 64 -14.76 -5.54 13.21
C GLY A 64 -15.22 -6.94 12.83
N ARG A 65 -16.39 -7.03 12.20
CA ARG A 65 -16.90 -8.30 11.67
C ARG A 65 -16.11 -8.62 10.40
N MET A 66 -15.14 -9.53 10.50
CA MET A 66 -14.26 -9.90 9.37
C MET A 66 -14.81 -11.02 8.49
N TRP A 67 -15.78 -11.79 8.99
CA TRP A 67 -16.39 -12.90 8.23
C TRP A 67 -17.01 -12.49 6.88
N PRO A 68 -17.55 -11.27 6.65
CA PRO A 68 -18.05 -10.88 5.34
C PRO A 68 -16.96 -10.88 4.28
N TYR A 69 -15.71 -10.53 4.62
CA TYR A 69 -14.58 -10.64 3.68
C TYR A 69 -14.26 -12.09 3.32
N VAL A 70 -14.40 -13.01 4.27
CA VAL A 70 -14.21 -14.44 4.03
C VAL A 70 -15.28 -14.96 3.07
N VAL A 71 -16.55 -14.64 3.32
CA VAL A 71 -17.67 -15.04 2.46
C VAL A 71 -17.54 -14.43 1.08
N ALA A 72 -17.20 -13.14 0.98
CA ALA A 72 -17.00 -12.47 -0.30
C ALA A 72 -15.84 -13.09 -1.10
N ALA A 73 -14.69 -13.34 -0.46
CA ALA A 73 -13.53 -13.92 -1.12
C ALA A 73 -13.82 -15.30 -1.72
N TRP A 74 -14.34 -16.22 -0.91
CA TRP A 74 -14.63 -17.58 -1.36
C TRP A 74 -15.85 -17.65 -2.27
N GLY A 75 -16.91 -16.90 -1.97
CA GLY A 75 -18.13 -16.86 -2.77
C GLY A 75 -17.88 -16.29 -4.16
N CYS A 76 -17.25 -15.13 -4.26
CA CYS A 76 -16.91 -14.53 -5.56
C CYS A 76 -15.92 -15.40 -6.34
N PHE A 77 -14.93 -16.00 -5.67
CA PHE A 77 -14.00 -16.92 -6.35
C PHE A 77 -14.70 -18.17 -6.88
N ALA A 78 -15.60 -18.79 -6.09
CA ALA A 78 -16.34 -19.96 -6.52
C ALA A 78 -17.27 -19.64 -7.71
N ILE A 79 -17.99 -18.51 -7.65
CA ILE A 79 -18.85 -18.05 -8.74
C ILE A 79 -18.00 -17.78 -9.99
N TRP A 80 -16.92 -17.02 -9.87
CA TRP A 80 -16.01 -16.74 -10.98
C TRP A 80 -15.42 -18.02 -11.59
N LEU A 81 -14.98 -18.97 -10.76
CA LEU A 81 -14.46 -20.25 -11.22
C LEU A 81 -15.53 -21.08 -11.94
N SER A 82 -16.78 -21.00 -11.52
CA SER A 82 -17.90 -21.69 -12.17
C SER A 82 -18.20 -21.15 -13.59
N PHE A 83 -17.79 -19.91 -13.90
CA PHE A 83 -18.00 -19.35 -15.24
C PHE A 83 -17.30 -20.16 -16.33
N PHE A 84 -16.13 -20.74 -16.05
CA PHE A 84 -15.38 -21.52 -17.03
C PHE A 84 -16.15 -22.76 -17.54
N PRO A 85 -16.57 -23.73 -16.69
CA PRO A 85 -17.37 -24.86 -17.16
C PRO A 85 -18.75 -24.43 -17.67
N LEU A 86 -19.39 -23.41 -17.09
CA LEU A 86 -20.68 -22.90 -17.58
C LEU A 86 -20.58 -22.31 -18.98
N ALA A 87 -19.47 -21.64 -19.31
CA ALA A 87 -19.20 -21.13 -20.65
C ALA A 87 -19.01 -22.29 -21.65
N ILE A 88 -18.25 -23.32 -21.28
CA ILE A 88 -18.04 -24.52 -22.11
C ILE A 88 -19.36 -25.26 -22.37
N MET A 89 -20.26 -25.31 -21.39
CA MET A 89 -21.59 -25.92 -21.54
C MET A 89 -22.59 -25.03 -22.32
N GLY A 90 -22.21 -23.79 -22.66
CA GLY A 90 -23.11 -22.84 -23.32
C GLY A 90 -24.23 -22.30 -22.41
N TRP A 91 -24.09 -22.43 -21.09
CA TRP A 91 -25.10 -22.00 -20.11
C TRP A 91 -24.83 -20.61 -19.53
N LEU A 92 -23.67 -20.02 -19.86
CA LEU A 92 -23.26 -18.74 -19.31
C LEU A 92 -23.73 -17.57 -20.17
N ASN A 93 -24.42 -16.62 -19.57
CA ASN A 93 -24.61 -15.30 -20.17
C ASN A 93 -23.27 -14.54 -20.11
N LEU A 94 -22.55 -14.52 -21.24
CA LEU A 94 -21.18 -14.03 -21.30
C LEU A 94 -21.04 -12.51 -20.99
N PRO A 95 -21.91 -11.61 -21.49
CA PRO A 95 -21.89 -10.20 -21.09
C PRO A 95 -22.06 -9.99 -19.58
N LEU A 96 -22.99 -10.71 -18.95
CA LEU A 96 -23.18 -10.62 -17.50
C LEU A 96 -21.96 -11.16 -16.75
N ALA A 97 -21.41 -12.30 -17.19
CA ALA A 97 -20.21 -12.87 -16.61
C ALA A 97 -19.02 -11.93 -16.71
N PHE A 98 -18.86 -11.20 -17.82
CA PHE A 98 -17.82 -10.19 -18.00
C PHE A 98 -17.93 -9.07 -16.95
N VAL A 99 -19.12 -8.50 -16.76
CA VAL A 99 -19.36 -7.44 -15.76
C VAL A 99 -19.08 -7.95 -14.35
N LEU A 100 -19.57 -9.15 -14.02
CA LEU A 100 -19.31 -9.78 -12.72
C LEU A 100 -17.82 -10.07 -12.52
N SER A 101 -17.12 -10.57 -13.53
CA SER A 101 -15.68 -10.79 -13.48
C SER A 101 -14.91 -9.49 -13.23
N CYS A 102 -15.32 -8.36 -13.81
CA CYS A 102 -14.72 -7.06 -13.51
C CYS A 102 -14.94 -6.67 -12.04
N PHE A 103 -16.17 -6.86 -11.54
CA PHE A 103 -16.49 -6.61 -10.14
C PHE A 103 -15.71 -7.51 -9.19
N PHE A 104 -15.56 -8.79 -9.50
CA PHE A 104 -14.80 -9.75 -8.70
C PHE A 104 -13.30 -9.47 -8.73
N ALA A 105 -12.75 -9.04 -9.88
CA ALA A 105 -11.35 -8.65 -9.99
C ALA A 105 -11.02 -7.44 -9.09
N THR A 106 -11.87 -6.41 -9.11
CA THR A 106 -11.70 -5.22 -8.26
C THR A 106 -12.02 -5.51 -6.80
N GLY A 107 -13.18 -6.12 -6.50
CA GLY A 107 -13.63 -6.42 -5.14
C GLY A 107 -12.74 -7.45 -4.43
N GLY A 108 -12.16 -8.39 -5.19
CA GLY A 108 -11.16 -9.33 -4.71
C GLY A 108 -9.98 -8.59 -4.07
N TYR A 109 -9.50 -7.50 -4.67
CA TYR A 109 -8.43 -6.71 -4.07
C TYR A 109 -8.75 -6.24 -2.65
N VAL A 110 -9.98 -5.75 -2.40
CA VAL A 110 -10.40 -5.28 -1.06
C VAL A 110 -10.31 -6.39 -0.01
N THR A 111 -10.79 -7.59 -0.33
CA THR A 111 -10.70 -8.74 0.60
C THR A 111 -9.25 -9.19 0.79
N SER A 112 -8.44 -9.16 -0.27
CA SER A 112 -7.03 -9.52 -0.18
C SER A 112 -6.23 -8.50 0.63
N HIS A 113 -6.55 -7.20 0.52
CA HIS A 113 -5.93 -6.10 1.24
C HIS A 113 -6.09 -6.26 2.75
N GLU A 114 -7.30 -6.63 3.23
CA GLU A 114 -7.50 -7.00 4.64
C GLU A 114 -6.62 -8.17 5.08
N ALA A 115 -6.44 -9.17 4.20
CA ALA A 115 -5.57 -10.30 4.47
C ALA A 115 -4.07 -9.91 4.47
N MET A 116 -3.66 -8.91 3.68
CA MET A 116 -2.29 -8.40 3.65
C MET A 116 -1.87 -7.84 5.00
N HIS A 117 -2.79 -7.15 5.69
CA HIS A 117 -2.61 -6.61 7.04
C HIS A 117 -2.97 -7.57 8.18
N ASP A 118 -3.31 -8.82 7.85
CA ASP A 118 -3.68 -9.85 8.82
C ASP A 118 -4.92 -9.50 9.67
N ASN A 119 -5.81 -8.64 9.15
CA ASN A 119 -7.03 -8.21 9.83
C ASN A 119 -8.04 -9.35 9.96
N ILE A 120 -8.03 -10.33 9.04
CA ILE A 120 -8.95 -11.48 9.07
C ILE A 120 -8.53 -12.48 10.15
N ALA A 121 -7.24 -12.85 10.18
CA ALA A 121 -6.69 -13.68 11.23
C ALA A 121 -5.20 -13.40 11.45
N ARG A 122 -4.88 -13.01 12.68
CA ARG A 122 -3.52 -12.65 13.13
C ARG A 122 -2.55 -13.84 13.03
N PRO A 123 -1.24 -13.57 12.85
CA PRO A 123 -0.20 -14.59 13.02
C PRO A 123 -0.34 -15.31 14.38
N GLY A 124 -0.13 -16.63 14.39
CA GLY A 124 -0.28 -17.47 15.59
C GLY A 124 -1.71 -17.95 15.88
N SER A 125 -2.74 -17.38 15.25
CA SER A 125 -4.11 -17.89 15.36
C SER A 125 -4.28 -19.24 14.65
N LYS A 126 -5.11 -20.14 15.20
CA LYS A 126 -5.54 -21.39 14.52
C LYS A 126 -6.26 -21.14 13.18
N TYR A 127 -6.79 -19.94 12.99
CA TYR A 127 -7.45 -19.51 11.75
C TYR A 127 -6.51 -18.80 10.76
N ARG A 128 -5.18 -18.83 11.00
CA ARG A 128 -4.21 -18.18 10.12
C ARG A 128 -4.37 -18.60 8.66
N TRP A 129 -4.66 -19.88 8.43
CA TRP A 129 -4.87 -20.41 7.07
C TRP A 129 -6.03 -19.72 6.34
N VAL A 130 -7.07 -19.28 7.07
CA VAL A 130 -8.22 -18.55 6.48
C VAL A 130 -7.76 -17.23 5.90
N ASN A 131 -6.98 -16.45 6.66
CA ASN A 131 -6.42 -15.19 6.19
C ASN A 131 -5.56 -15.40 4.94
N GLU A 132 -4.66 -16.39 4.97
CA GLU A 132 -3.80 -16.70 3.82
C GLU A 132 -4.60 -17.09 2.57
N TRP A 133 -5.67 -17.87 2.72
CA TRP A 133 -6.47 -18.30 1.58
C TRP A 133 -7.41 -17.23 1.06
N VAL A 134 -8.01 -16.40 1.93
CA VAL A 134 -8.74 -15.21 1.50
C VAL A 134 -7.85 -14.34 0.63
N GLY A 135 -6.62 -14.06 1.09
CA GLY A 135 -5.63 -13.36 0.28
C GLY A 135 -5.38 -14.01 -1.07
N LYS A 136 -5.11 -15.32 -1.09
CA LYS A 136 -4.78 -16.06 -2.32
C LYS A 136 -5.91 -16.10 -3.34
N VAL A 137 -7.11 -16.53 -2.94
CA VAL A 137 -8.22 -16.73 -3.89
C VAL A 137 -8.66 -15.41 -4.50
N SER A 138 -8.66 -14.35 -3.69
CA SER A 138 -9.11 -13.04 -4.10
C SER A 138 -8.20 -12.33 -5.09
N THR A 139 -6.92 -12.70 -5.18
CA THR A 139 -5.99 -12.10 -6.14
C THR A 139 -5.75 -12.94 -7.40
N ILE A 140 -6.35 -14.14 -7.51
CA ILE A 140 -6.30 -14.96 -8.73
C ILE A 140 -6.95 -14.25 -9.93
N PRO A 141 -8.15 -13.62 -9.81
CA PRO A 141 -8.78 -12.96 -10.95
C PRO A 141 -7.92 -11.85 -11.58
N ILE A 142 -7.09 -11.17 -10.78
CA ILE A 142 -6.13 -10.16 -11.26
C ILE A 142 -4.74 -10.74 -11.59
N VAL A 143 -4.51 -12.04 -11.38
CA VAL A 143 -3.26 -12.74 -11.68
C VAL A 143 -2.06 -12.03 -11.03
N PHE A 144 -2.24 -11.65 -9.76
CA PHE A 144 -1.23 -11.00 -8.94
C PHE A 144 -1.12 -11.75 -7.62
N PRO A 145 -0.15 -12.64 -7.43
CA PRO A 145 -0.21 -13.59 -6.32
C PRO A 145 -0.14 -12.87 -4.98
N PHE A 146 -0.91 -13.37 -4.01
CA PHE A 146 -1.02 -12.75 -2.68
C PHE A 146 0.31 -12.53 -1.96
N SER A 147 1.30 -13.41 -2.15
CA SER A 147 2.64 -13.25 -1.58
C SER A 147 3.36 -12.02 -2.13
N MET A 148 3.24 -11.75 -3.42
CA MET A 148 3.76 -10.53 -4.05
C MET A 148 2.95 -9.31 -3.58
N ALA A 149 1.64 -9.40 -3.66
CA ALA A 149 0.74 -8.31 -3.29
C ALA A 149 0.97 -7.83 -1.85
N ARG A 150 1.06 -8.75 -0.88
CA ARG A 150 1.36 -8.43 0.52
C ARG A 150 2.72 -7.75 0.67
N LEU A 151 3.77 -8.23 0.00
CA LEU A 151 5.10 -7.65 0.16
C LEU A 151 5.16 -6.22 -0.38
N MET A 152 4.65 -5.96 -1.59
CA MET A 152 4.65 -4.59 -2.14
C MET A 152 3.74 -3.67 -1.35
N HIS A 153 2.58 -4.16 -0.92
CA HIS A 153 1.68 -3.34 -0.13
C HIS A 153 2.29 -2.93 1.22
N LEU A 154 2.96 -3.85 1.91
CA LEU A 154 3.68 -3.50 3.14
C LEU A 154 4.87 -2.57 2.86
N GLU A 155 5.61 -2.79 1.78
CA GLU A 155 6.72 -1.91 1.37
C GLU A 155 6.23 -0.49 1.08
N HIS A 156 5.08 -0.35 0.42
CA HIS A 156 4.39 0.92 0.20
C HIS A 156 4.03 1.60 1.53
N HIS A 157 3.54 0.88 2.54
CA HIS A 157 3.30 1.46 3.87
C HIS A 157 4.59 1.95 4.55
N TYR A 158 5.71 1.23 4.38
CA TYR A 158 6.99 1.61 4.98
C TYR A 158 7.66 2.79 4.27
N HIS A 159 7.50 2.90 2.96
CA HIS A 159 8.21 3.87 2.12
C HIS A 159 7.26 4.74 1.28
N CYS A 160 6.03 4.96 1.74
CA CYS A 160 5.00 5.66 0.98
C CYS A 160 5.49 6.99 0.41
N ASN A 161 5.30 7.18 -0.90
CA ASN A 161 5.75 8.34 -1.68
C ASN A 161 7.27 8.51 -1.83
N ASP A 162 8.11 7.55 -1.44
CA ASP A 162 9.54 7.54 -1.76
C ASP A 162 9.73 7.19 -3.26
N PRO A 163 10.39 8.04 -4.07
CA PRO A 163 10.54 7.83 -5.52
C PRO A 163 11.24 6.53 -5.92
N VAL A 164 12.08 5.99 -5.03
CA VAL A 164 12.91 4.81 -5.30
C VAL A 164 12.39 3.58 -4.58
N LYS A 165 11.82 3.73 -3.37
CA LYS A 165 11.47 2.58 -2.53
C LYS A 165 9.98 2.26 -2.52
N ASP A 166 9.11 3.22 -2.86
CA ASP A 166 7.68 2.95 -2.96
C ASP A 166 7.37 2.14 -4.23
N PRO A 167 6.91 0.89 -4.12
CA PRO A 167 6.55 0.09 -5.29
C PRO A 167 5.50 0.76 -6.18
N ASP A 168 4.61 1.55 -5.60
CA ASP A 168 3.48 2.17 -6.29
C ASP A 168 3.84 3.53 -6.91
N TYR A 169 5.08 4.02 -6.71
CA TYR A 169 5.52 5.32 -7.24
C TYR A 169 5.38 5.43 -8.77
N THR A 170 5.56 4.31 -9.47
CA THR A 170 5.41 4.24 -10.94
C THR A 170 4.03 4.66 -11.46
N ASP A 171 2.99 4.64 -10.62
CA ASP A 171 1.64 5.06 -10.97
C ASP A 171 1.41 6.59 -10.82
N GLU A 172 2.46 7.38 -10.53
CA GLU A 172 2.36 8.84 -10.45
C GLU A 172 1.89 9.44 -11.78
N ALA A 173 0.95 10.37 -11.75
CA ALA A 173 0.47 11.03 -12.95
C ALA A 173 -0.02 12.46 -12.64
N PRO A 174 0.06 13.38 -13.60
CA PRO A 174 -0.31 14.79 -13.38
C PRO A 174 -1.83 15.02 -13.24
N ASN A 175 -2.66 14.10 -13.73
CA ASN A 175 -4.12 14.20 -13.63
C ASN A 175 -4.78 12.82 -13.81
N MET A 176 -6.09 12.74 -13.59
CA MET A 176 -6.83 11.47 -13.60
C MET A 176 -6.77 10.73 -14.95
N TRP A 177 -6.77 11.45 -16.08
CA TRP A 177 -6.76 10.84 -17.41
C TRP A 177 -5.41 10.17 -17.68
N MET A 178 -4.33 10.87 -17.33
CA MET A 178 -2.98 10.31 -17.41
C MET A 178 -2.77 9.16 -16.43
N ALA A 179 -3.40 9.21 -15.24
CA ALA A 179 -3.35 8.10 -14.29
C ALA A 179 -3.96 6.83 -14.92
N TRP A 180 -5.17 6.93 -15.48
CA TRP A 180 -5.82 5.82 -16.18
C TRP A 180 -4.99 5.29 -17.34
N TYR A 181 -4.48 6.18 -18.20
CA TYR A 181 -3.59 5.80 -19.30
C TYR A 181 -2.33 5.06 -18.80
N LYS A 182 -1.67 5.59 -17.77
CA LYS A 182 -0.46 5.00 -17.19
C LYS A 182 -0.70 3.62 -16.61
N THR A 183 -1.87 3.34 -16.05
CA THR A 183 -2.17 1.99 -15.54
C THR A 183 -2.04 0.92 -16.63
N TRP A 184 -2.44 1.24 -17.87
CA TRP A 184 -2.29 0.36 -19.03
C TRP A 184 -0.87 0.42 -19.59
N TYR A 185 -0.30 1.62 -19.73
CA TYR A 185 1.03 1.83 -20.30
C TYR A 185 2.13 1.12 -19.48
N ASN A 186 2.07 1.18 -18.16
CA ASN A 186 3.00 0.53 -17.21
C ASN A 186 3.01 -1.01 -17.31
N ARG A 187 2.10 -1.60 -18.09
CA ARG A 187 1.97 -3.05 -18.29
C ARG A 187 2.35 -3.49 -19.70
N GLN A 188 2.70 -2.56 -20.59
CA GLN A 188 3.08 -2.89 -21.95
C GLN A 188 4.52 -3.43 -22.01
N PRO A 189 4.83 -4.32 -22.97
CA PRO A 189 6.19 -4.83 -23.14
C PRO A 189 7.21 -3.69 -23.33
N GLY A 190 8.38 -3.82 -22.68
CA GLY A 190 9.49 -2.88 -22.83
C GLY A 190 9.37 -1.58 -22.00
N VAL A 191 8.25 -1.36 -21.32
CA VAL A 191 8.07 -0.22 -20.41
C VAL A 191 8.64 -0.58 -19.04
N ASP A 192 9.50 0.27 -18.48
CA ASP A 192 9.96 0.17 -17.08
C ASP A 192 8.84 0.60 -16.10
N GLY A 193 7.78 -0.20 -16.10
CA GLY A 193 6.60 0.00 -15.26
C GLY A 193 6.67 -0.79 -13.97
N SER A 194 5.53 -0.93 -13.30
CA SER A 194 5.49 -1.43 -11.93
C SER A 194 6.02 -2.85 -11.78
N ILE A 195 5.93 -3.73 -12.80
CA ILE A 195 6.45 -5.09 -12.67
C ILE A 195 7.99 -5.13 -12.61
N HIS A 196 8.66 -4.25 -13.35
CA HIS A 196 10.12 -4.12 -13.30
C HIS A 196 10.54 -3.54 -11.96
N HIS A 197 9.83 -2.52 -11.51
CA HIS A 197 10.02 -1.91 -10.20
C HIS A 197 9.81 -2.91 -9.05
N TYR A 198 8.72 -3.71 -9.08
CA TYR A 198 8.46 -4.75 -8.07
C TYR A 198 9.55 -5.82 -8.06
N LYS A 199 10.03 -6.26 -9.24
CA LYS A 199 11.14 -7.23 -9.35
C LYS A 199 12.43 -6.67 -8.74
N ARG A 200 12.74 -5.39 -8.99
CA ARG A 200 13.90 -4.71 -8.42
C ARG A 200 13.81 -4.68 -6.89
N ILE A 201 12.71 -4.17 -6.33
CA ILE A 201 12.49 -4.12 -4.87
C ILE A 201 12.61 -5.52 -4.25
N LEU A 202 12.01 -6.54 -4.87
CA LEU A 202 12.12 -7.90 -4.36
C LEU A 202 13.55 -8.46 -4.39
N ALA A 203 14.32 -8.14 -5.43
CA ALA A 203 15.72 -8.54 -5.53
C ALA A 203 16.56 -7.85 -4.45
N GLU A 204 16.36 -6.55 -4.25
CA GLU A 204 17.01 -5.75 -3.20
C GLU A 204 16.63 -6.23 -1.78
N MET A 205 15.37 -6.64 -1.58
CA MET A 205 14.90 -7.20 -0.31
C MET A 205 15.67 -8.49 0.07
N GLY A 206 16.09 -9.30 -0.90
CA GLY A 206 17.00 -10.44 -0.68
C GLY A 206 16.50 -11.56 0.25
N THR A 207 15.21 -11.57 0.63
CA THR A 207 14.67 -12.54 1.60
C THR A 207 14.11 -13.81 0.96
N LYS A 208 14.00 -14.89 1.75
CA LYS A 208 13.28 -16.11 1.35
C LYS A 208 11.81 -15.84 0.95
N LYS A 209 11.16 -14.86 1.60
CA LYS A 209 9.78 -14.44 1.27
C LYS A 209 9.72 -13.80 -0.11
N ALA A 210 10.68 -12.94 -0.44
CA ALA A 210 10.78 -12.31 -1.75
C ALA A 210 11.00 -13.35 -2.86
N GLY A 211 11.93 -14.29 -2.65
CA GLY A 211 12.14 -15.40 -3.59
C GLY A 211 10.90 -16.30 -3.76
N LYS A 212 10.12 -16.52 -2.70
CA LYS A 212 8.84 -17.22 -2.79
C LYS A 212 7.79 -16.42 -3.59
N ALA A 213 7.67 -15.12 -3.35
CA ALA A 213 6.77 -14.25 -4.10
C ALA A 213 7.06 -14.26 -5.61
N MET A 214 8.34 -14.28 -6.00
CA MET A 214 8.76 -14.45 -7.40
C MET A 214 8.31 -15.81 -7.98
N LYS A 215 8.52 -16.90 -7.24
CA LYS A 215 8.10 -18.25 -7.66
C LYS A 215 6.58 -18.37 -7.78
N ASP A 216 5.84 -17.83 -6.82
CA ASP A 216 4.38 -17.83 -6.83
C ASP A 216 3.86 -16.98 -8.02
N THR A 217 4.53 -15.87 -8.34
CA THR A 217 4.21 -15.04 -9.51
C THR A 217 4.43 -15.81 -10.80
N LEU A 218 5.58 -16.46 -10.96
CA LEU A 218 5.85 -17.28 -12.14
C LEU A 218 4.80 -18.39 -12.31
N LYS A 219 4.49 -19.12 -11.24
CA LYS A 219 3.49 -20.20 -11.26
C LYS A 219 2.11 -19.69 -11.67
N LEU A 220 1.64 -18.60 -11.07
CA LEU A 220 0.33 -18.04 -11.37
C LEU A 220 0.24 -17.50 -12.80
N GLN A 221 1.31 -16.87 -13.29
CA GLN A 221 1.39 -16.38 -14.67
C GLN A 221 1.39 -17.54 -15.68
N LEU A 222 2.16 -18.61 -15.42
CA LEU A 222 2.16 -19.80 -16.28
C LEU A 222 0.81 -20.51 -16.27
N LEU A 223 0.15 -20.63 -15.10
CA LEU A 223 -1.19 -21.18 -15.01
C LEU A 223 -2.20 -20.36 -15.80
N PHE A 224 -2.18 -19.04 -15.63
CA PHE A 224 -3.04 -18.11 -16.37
C PHE A 224 -2.85 -18.27 -17.89
N MET A 225 -1.59 -18.29 -18.34
CA MET A 225 -1.26 -18.45 -19.75
C MET A 225 -1.71 -19.81 -20.29
N ALA A 226 -1.47 -20.88 -19.54
CA ALA A 226 -1.88 -22.23 -19.91
C ALA A 226 -3.40 -22.36 -20.03
N VAL A 227 -4.17 -21.76 -19.11
CA VAL A 227 -5.65 -21.75 -19.18
C VAL A 227 -6.13 -20.94 -20.37
N LEU A 228 -5.59 -19.72 -20.59
CA LEU A 228 -6.00 -18.89 -21.72
C LEU A 228 -5.71 -19.58 -23.06
N PHE A 229 -4.50 -20.12 -23.24
CA PHE A 229 -4.15 -20.83 -24.47
C PHE A 229 -4.91 -22.14 -24.63
N GLY A 230 -5.10 -22.91 -23.57
CA GLY A 230 -5.91 -24.12 -23.61
C GLY A 230 -7.34 -23.84 -24.04
N MET A 231 -7.98 -22.83 -23.45
CA MET A 231 -9.33 -22.43 -23.85
C MET A 231 -9.39 -21.90 -25.27
N ALA A 232 -8.44 -21.05 -25.68
CA ALA A 232 -8.40 -20.53 -27.04
C ALA A 232 -8.22 -21.64 -28.07
N TRP A 233 -7.31 -22.59 -27.81
CA TRP A 233 -7.08 -23.76 -28.64
C TRP A 233 -8.32 -24.66 -28.76
N SER A 234 -9.10 -24.75 -27.69
CA SER A 234 -10.36 -25.51 -27.66
C SER A 234 -11.57 -24.74 -28.23
N GLY A 235 -11.38 -23.56 -28.82
CA GLY A 235 -12.46 -22.78 -29.45
C GLY A 235 -13.18 -21.79 -28.53
N TYR A 236 -12.73 -21.62 -27.28
CA TYR A 236 -13.34 -20.73 -26.27
C TYR A 236 -12.53 -19.45 -26.01
N ALA A 237 -11.93 -18.89 -27.07
CA ALA A 237 -11.04 -17.74 -26.96
C ALA A 237 -11.76 -16.49 -26.43
N ILE A 238 -13.00 -16.25 -26.87
CA ILE A 238 -13.79 -15.07 -26.48
C ILE A 238 -14.25 -15.19 -25.03
N GLU A 239 -14.65 -16.39 -24.60
CA GLU A 239 -15.02 -16.71 -23.23
C GLU A 239 -13.85 -16.49 -22.29
N ALA A 240 -12.67 -17.03 -22.62
CA ALA A 240 -11.46 -16.81 -21.84
C ALA A 240 -11.07 -15.32 -21.76
N ALA A 241 -11.23 -14.61 -22.88
CA ALA A 241 -10.97 -13.18 -22.96
C ALA A 241 -11.91 -12.37 -22.05
N LEU A 242 -13.21 -12.66 -22.09
CA LEU A 242 -14.24 -11.92 -21.35
C LEU A 242 -14.40 -12.38 -19.90
N ILE A 243 -14.03 -13.60 -19.54
CA ILE A 243 -14.11 -14.08 -18.15
C ILE A 243 -12.86 -13.70 -17.35
N TRP A 244 -11.67 -13.70 -17.96
CA TRP A 244 -10.42 -13.54 -17.22
C TRP A 244 -9.49 -12.47 -17.79
N TRP A 245 -9.13 -12.52 -19.07
CA TRP A 245 -8.08 -11.64 -19.61
C TRP A 245 -8.44 -10.15 -19.56
N LEU A 246 -9.60 -9.77 -20.08
CA LEU A 246 -10.04 -8.37 -20.13
C LEU A 246 -10.45 -7.86 -18.73
N PRO A 247 -11.25 -8.59 -17.93
CA PRO A 247 -11.54 -8.20 -16.55
C PRO A 247 -10.30 -7.98 -15.68
N ARG A 248 -9.24 -8.78 -15.88
CA ARG A 248 -7.96 -8.59 -15.20
C ARG A 248 -7.39 -7.20 -15.46
N HIS A 249 -7.38 -6.74 -16.72
CA HIS A 249 -6.83 -5.44 -17.08
C HIS A 249 -7.68 -4.31 -16.49
N ILE A 250 -9.01 -4.41 -16.65
CA ILE A 250 -9.94 -3.42 -16.10
C ILE A 250 -9.80 -3.33 -14.57
N GLY A 251 -9.79 -4.47 -13.87
CA GLY A 251 -9.64 -4.53 -12.43
C GLY A 251 -8.33 -3.93 -11.95
N LEU A 252 -7.20 -4.28 -12.59
CA LEU A 252 -5.89 -3.72 -12.21
C LEU A 252 -5.79 -2.23 -12.47
N SER A 253 -6.37 -1.72 -13.56
CA SER A 253 -6.43 -0.28 -13.83
C SER A 253 -7.28 0.45 -12.78
N TYR A 254 -8.45 -0.12 -12.43
CA TYR A 254 -9.32 0.44 -11.42
C TYR A 254 -8.66 0.47 -10.04
N ILE A 255 -7.99 -0.62 -9.65
CA ILE A 255 -7.28 -0.73 -8.39
C ILE A 255 -6.19 0.33 -8.29
N ARG A 256 -5.29 0.40 -9.29
CA ARG A 256 -4.18 1.37 -9.29
C ARG A 256 -4.66 2.81 -9.28
N PHE A 257 -5.76 3.11 -9.97
CA PHE A 257 -6.33 4.44 -9.93
C PHE A 257 -6.79 4.82 -8.53
N TYR A 258 -7.60 3.99 -7.86
CA TYR A 258 -8.21 4.35 -6.57
C TYR A 258 -7.33 4.09 -5.36
N LEU A 259 -6.38 3.16 -5.44
CA LEU A 259 -5.46 2.83 -4.36
C LEU A 259 -4.16 3.61 -4.50
N SER A 260 -3.47 3.48 -5.64
CA SER A 260 -2.10 3.95 -5.78
C SER A 260 -2.02 5.41 -6.17
N TRP A 261 -2.88 5.90 -7.08
CA TRP A 261 -2.85 7.29 -7.56
C TRP A 261 -3.74 8.23 -6.76
N ALA A 262 -5.05 7.97 -6.68
CA ALA A 262 -6.03 8.95 -6.19
C ALA A 262 -5.78 9.45 -4.75
N PRO A 263 -5.41 8.58 -3.77
CA PRO A 263 -5.12 8.99 -2.41
C PRO A 263 -3.74 9.63 -2.25
N HIS A 264 -2.81 9.35 -3.16
CA HIS A 264 -1.41 9.79 -3.05
C HIS A 264 -1.05 10.93 -3.99
N HIS A 265 -1.98 11.37 -4.85
CA HIS A 265 -1.74 12.48 -5.76
C HIS A 265 -2.10 13.83 -5.13
N PRO A 266 -1.22 14.85 -5.22
CA PRO A 266 0.16 14.78 -5.73
C PRO A 266 1.11 14.10 -4.71
N ARG A 267 2.11 13.35 -5.19
CA ARG A 267 3.04 12.63 -4.29
C ARG A 267 4.05 13.57 -3.65
N GLU A 268 4.70 14.41 -4.46
CA GLU A 268 5.63 15.49 -4.03
C GLU A 268 6.56 15.11 -2.86
N GLU A 269 7.04 13.86 -2.82
CA GLU A 269 7.84 13.29 -1.72
C GLU A 269 7.24 13.50 -0.32
N GLN A 270 5.91 13.58 -0.23
CA GLN A 270 5.14 13.71 1.00
C GLN A 270 5.20 12.39 1.80
N THR A 271 6.36 12.14 2.39
CA THR A 271 6.68 10.92 3.16
C THR A 271 6.30 11.06 4.64
N GLU A 272 5.90 12.25 5.07
CA GLU A 272 5.47 12.51 6.45
C GLU A 272 4.13 11.83 6.77
N ARG A 273 4.02 11.29 7.99
CA ARG A 273 2.91 10.43 8.42
C ARG A 273 1.49 10.93 8.11
N TYR A 274 1.26 12.25 8.17
CA TYR A 274 -0.06 12.85 7.95
C TYR A 274 -0.24 13.45 6.54
N ALA A 275 0.82 13.44 5.72
CA ALA A 275 0.84 13.94 4.35
C ALA A 275 0.89 12.81 3.29
N GLN A 276 1.23 11.59 3.70
CA GLN A 276 1.36 10.42 2.82
C GLN A 276 0.13 10.12 1.95
N ALA A 277 -1.06 10.43 2.43
CA ALA A 277 -2.30 10.27 1.67
C ALA A 277 -3.30 11.38 2.01
N ARG A 278 -4.02 11.87 1.00
CA ARG A 278 -5.07 12.88 1.15
C ARG A 278 -6.44 12.25 1.40
N ILE A 279 -7.33 13.07 1.95
CA ILE A 279 -8.76 12.80 1.97
C ILE A 279 -9.36 13.30 0.65
N PHE A 280 -10.23 12.51 0.02
CA PHE A 280 -10.88 12.93 -1.23
C PHE A 280 -12.32 12.40 -1.33
N LYS A 281 -13.13 13.07 -2.16
CA LYS A 281 -14.49 12.61 -2.49
C LYS A 281 -14.52 11.96 -3.87
N SER A 282 -14.94 10.71 -3.93
CA SER A 282 -15.18 9.99 -5.18
C SER A 282 -16.58 10.31 -5.73
N ARG A 283 -16.67 10.56 -7.03
CA ARG A 283 -17.96 10.70 -7.74
C ARG A 283 -18.76 9.40 -7.76
N LEU A 284 -18.11 8.25 -7.64
CA LEU A 284 -18.75 6.94 -7.55
C LEU A 284 -19.09 6.57 -6.09
N GLY A 285 -18.74 7.43 -5.14
CA GLY A 285 -18.93 7.22 -3.72
C GLY A 285 -17.88 6.30 -3.07
N HIS A 286 -17.98 6.21 -1.75
CA HIS A 286 -17.00 5.55 -0.89
C HIS A 286 -16.82 4.06 -1.18
N PHE A 287 -17.91 3.33 -1.39
CA PHE A 287 -17.83 1.89 -1.64
C PHE A 287 -17.18 1.59 -3.00
N MET A 288 -17.57 2.31 -4.05
CA MET A 288 -17.02 2.10 -5.38
C MET A 288 -15.56 2.54 -5.45
N SER A 289 -15.12 3.52 -4.67
CA SER A 289 -13.68 3.82 -4.54
C SER A 289 -12.93 2.81 -3.67
N MET A 290 -13.49 1.63 -3.37
CA MET A 290 -12.91 0.60 -2.50
C MET A 290 -12.66 1.08 -1.07
N CYS A 291 -13.46 2.04 -0.59
CA CYS A 291 -13.29 2.76 0.67
C CYS A 291 -12.03 3.65 0.76
N MET A 292 -11.46 4.04 -0.38
CA MET A 292 -10.20 4.80 -0.42
C MET A 292 -10.36 6.30 -0.18
N GLU A 293 -11.59 6.85 -0.11
CA GLU A 293 -11.81 8.28 0.20
C GLU A 293 -11.12 8.74 1.50
N THR A 294 -10.94 7.82 2.45
CA THR A 294 -10.32 8.04 3.76
C THR A 294 -9.05 7.21 3.94
N HIS A 295 -8.31 6.95 2.85
CA HIS A 295 -7.14 6.06 2.86
C HIS A 295 -6.02 6.50 3.82
N LEU A 296 -5.95 7.78 4.18
CA LEU A 296 -5.05 8.25 5.23
C LEU A 296 -5.26 7.50 6.55
N ILE A 297 -6.51 7.20 6.94
CA ILE A 297 -6.79 6.43 8.16
C ILE A 297 -6.19 5.03 8.08
N HIS A 298 -6.22 4.43 6.90
CA HIS A 298 -5.60 3.13 6.64
C HIS A 298 -4.08 3.18 6.83
N HIS A 299 -3.41 4.19 6.27
CA HIS A 299 -1.97 4.43 6.50
C HIS A 299 -1.64 4.72 7.97
N LEU A 300 -2.50 5.45 8.66
CA LEU A 300 -2.31 5.73 10.08
C LEU A 300 -2.50 4.46 10.93
N TYR A 301 -3.52 3.67 10.64
CA TYR A 301 -3.96 2.52 11.44
C TYR A 301 -4.41 1.37 10.54
N PRO A 302 -3.48 0.62 9.92
CA PRO A 302 -3.83 -0.45 8.96
C PRO A 302 -4.58 -1.63 9.60
N GLY A 303 -4.55 -1.70 10.94
CA GLY A 303 -5.33 -2.65 11.72
C GLY A 303 -6.80 -2.27 11.91
N ILE A 304 -7.26 -1.12 11.43
CA ILE A 304 -8.68 -0.77 11.34
C ILE A 304 -9.21 -1.40 10.05
N PRO A 305 -10.23 -2.28 10.11
CA PRO A 305 -10.77 -2.89 8.90
C PRO A 305 -11.26 -1.86 7.90
N ASN A 306 -11.05 -2.09 6.60
CA ASN A 306 -11.38 -1.11 5.54
C ASN A 306 -12.84 -0.63 5.55
N HIS A 307 -13.80 -1.47 5.97
CA HIS A 307 -15.21 -1.06 6.08
C HIS A 307 -15.51 -0.10 7.25
N ARG A 308 -14.56 0.10 8.17
CA ARG A 308 -14.67 1.00 9.33
C ARG A 308 -13.82 2.26 9.22
N THR A 309 -13.00 2.38 8.18
CA THR A 309 -12.06 3.52 8.03
C THR A 309 -12.78 4.85 7.89
N LYS A 310 -13.96 4.87 7.26
CA LYS A 310 -14.80 6.07 7.17
C LYS A 310 -15.34 6.53 8.53
N ASP A 311 -15.86 5.61 9.33
CA ASP A 311 -16.37 5.96 10.66
C ASP A 311 -15.23 6.42 11.58
N ALA A 312 -14.09 5.72 11.49
CA ALA A 312 -12.86 6.11 12.18
C ALA A 312 -12.39 7.50 11.75
N TYR A 313 -12.47 7.82 10.45
CA TYR A 313 -12.14 9.15 9.91
C TYR A 313 -12.96 10.24 10.58
N PHE A 314 -14.30 10.11 10.61
CA PHE A 314 -15.14 11.15 11.22
C PHE A 314 -14.89 11.31 12.71
N ALA A 315 -14.59 10.23 13.43
CA ALA A 315 -14.21 10.30 14.84
C ALA A 315 -12.84 10.97 15.05
N LEU A 316 -11.89 10.78 14.11
CA LEU A 316 -10.54 11.33 14.16
C LEU A 316 -10.43 12.74 13.57
N LYS A 317 -11.40 13.18 12.75
CA LYS A 317 -11.37 14.44 12.00
C LYS A 317 -10.93 15.65 12.83
N PRO A 318 -11.47 15.91 14.05
CA PRO A 318 -11.03 17.06 14.85
C PRO A 318 -9.55 17.02 15.26
N ILE A 319 -8.96 15.82 15.38
CA ILE A 319 -7.54 15.65 15.69
C ILE A 319 -6.70 15.83 14.42
N LEU A 320 -7.17 15.30 13.29
CA LEU A 320 -6.51 15.42 11.99
C LEU A 320 -6.43 16.87 11.53
N GLU A 321 -7.49 17.66 11.71
CA GLU A 321 -7.49 19.10 11.42
C GLU A 321 -6.45 19.84 12.29
N LYS A 322 -6.37 19.53 13.59
CA LYS A 322 -5.32 20.06 14.47
C LYS A 322 -3.91 19.64 14.05
N ARG A 323 -3.77 18.49 13.38
CA ARG A 323 -2.52 17.98 12.82
C ARG A 323 -2.17 18.61 11.45
N GLY A 324 -3.03 19.47 10.92
CA GLY A 324 -2.83 20.11 9.61
C GLY A 324 -3.26 19.26 8.41
N VAL A 325 -4.04 18.20 8.62
CA VAL A 325 -4.60 17.40 7.52
C VAL A 325 -5.77 18.15 6.88
N ASP A 326 -5.74 18.33 5.56
CA ASP A 326 -6.89 18.84 4.82
C ASP A 326 -8.04 17.84 4.84
N CYS A 327 -9.11 18.19 5.56
CA CYS A 327 -10.31 17.40 5.74
C CYS A 327 -11.54 18.03 5.03
N SER A 328 -11.34 19.03 4.16
CA SER A 328 -12.42 19.80 3.53
C SER A 328 -13.26 19.00 2.53
N ALA A 329 -12.70 17.91 1.99
CA ALA A 329 -13.36 17.10 0.97
C ALA A 329 -14.55 16.26 1.48
N LEU A 330 -14.66 16.03 2.80
CA LEU A 330 -15.65 15.11 3.41
C LEU A 330 -16.39 15.70 4.62
#